data_AF-A0A3M1CTT4-F1
#
_entry.id   AF-A0A3M1CTT4-F1
#
_cell.length_a   1.000
_cell.length_b   1.000
_cell.length_c   1.000
_cell.angle_alpha   90.00
_cell.angle_beta   90.00
_cell.angle_gamma   90.00
#
_symmetry.space_group_name_H-M   'P 1'
#
loop_
_entity.id
_entity.type
_entity.pdbx_description
1 polymer ?
#
loop_
_entity_poly.entity_id
_entity_poly.type
_entity_poly.pdbx_seq_one_letter_code
_entity_poly.pdbx_strand_id
1 'polypeptide(L)'
;MRGGKNKSGRRAAVRRPGGERDEPKRQERQARQSKAQRGPANVWRRQDAGAKESADDALARAASATVGPGGFVKLGDIPAYRLGRELRNRLYRLANSLDEDERPNLCARLKQAATAVTASLAAGFGEGTFRSAVSRALETRGALYAIQDHLRQAADLGMLGEDEWQALSAQVDDVIKSTNEYLGLLVRERNRLSDQA
;
A
#
# COMPACT_ATOMS: atom_id res chain seq x y z
N MET A 1 14.30 -3.41 71.04
CA MET A 1 15.30 -3.31 72.14
C MET A 1 15.95 -4.68 72.34
N ARG A 2 17.29 -4.70 72.49
CA ARG A 2 18.18 -5.82 72.86
C ARG A 2 18.27 -6.94 71.80
N GLY A 3 19.39 -7.21 71.13
CA GLY A 3 20.79 -7.06 71.55
C GLY A 3 21.30 -8.43 72.00
N GLY A 4 22.02 -9.13 71.13
CA GLY A 4 22.67 -10.41 71.42
C GLY A 4 24.01 -10.50 70.71
N LYS A 5 25.03 -9.88 71.28
CA LYS A 5 26.43 -10.12 70.93
C LYS A 5 26.81 -11.49 71.50
N ASN A 6 27.57 -12.30 70.75
CA ASN A 6 28.72 -12.93 71.41
C ASN A 6 29.90 -13.15 70.46
N LYS A 7 31.06 -12.91 71.06
CA LYS A 7 32.39 -12.84 70.44
C LYS A 7 33.09 -14.19 70.49
N SER A 8 34.17 -14.24 69.71
CA SER A 8 35.48 -14.80 70.06
C SER A 8 35.80 -16.22 69.61
N GLY A 9 37.03 -16.40 69.13
CA GLY A 9 37.68 -17.71 69.08
C GLY A 9 38.63 -17.91 67.90
N ARG A 10 39.85 -17.35 67.99
CA ARG A 10 40.99 -17.70 67.13
C ARG A 10 41.30 -19.20 67.19
N ARG A 11 41.75 -19.81 66.09
CA ARG A 11 43.03 -20.55 66.02
C ARG A 11 43.38 -20.99 64.59
N ALA A 12 44.65 -20.79 64.26
CA ALA A 12 45.30 -21.19 63.03
C ALA A 12 45.77 -22.66 63.10
N ALA A 13 45.76 -23.34 61.96
CA ALA A 13 46.57 -24.51 61.59
C ALA A 13 46.06 -24.95 60.19
N VAL A 14 46.78 -25.51 59.24
CA VAL A 14 48.17 -25.92 59.01
C VAL A 14 48.19 -26.20 57.49
N ARG A 15 49.24 -25.80 56.77
CA ARG A 15 49.41 -26.14 55.35
C ARG A 15 49.76 -27.62 55.20
N ARG A 16 49.17 -28.30 54.22
CA ARG A 16 49.88 -29.34 53.45
C ARG A 16 49.55 -29.26 51.95
N PRO A 17 50.49 -29.68 51.07
CA PRO A 17 50.58 -29.25 49.68
C PRO A 17 50.19 -30.36 48.69
N GLY A 18 50.11 -29.99 47.42
CA GLY A 18 50.27 -30.94 46.30
C GLY A 18 48.97 -31.30 45.60
N GLY A 19 48.90 -30.94 44.31
CA GLY A 19 47.81 -31.31 43.40
C GLY A 19 47.78 -30.33 42.24
N GLU A 20 48.53 -30.65 41.19
CA GLU A 20 48.65 -29.93 39.92
C GLU A 20 47.30 -29.44 39.39
N ARG A 21 47.25 -28.16 39.00
CA ARG A 21 46.16 -27.63 38.19
C ARG A 21 46.56 -27.81 36.73
N ASP A 22 46.02 -28.84 36.12
CA ASP A 22 46.05 -29.03 34.67
C ASP A 22 45.32 -27.87 33.98
N GLU A 23 46.08 -27.08 33.23
CA GLU A 23 45.55 -26.18 32.21
C GLU A 23 45.19 -27.00 30.95
N PRO A 24 43.90 -27.11 30.62
CA PRO A 24 43.54 -27.00 29.21
C PRO A 24 42.22 -26.24 29.05
N LYS A 25 42.18 -24.96 29.39
CA LYS A 25 40.99 -24.10 29.14
C LYS A 25 41.27 -22.82 28.37
N ARG A 26 42.45 -22.69 27.76
CA ARG A 26 42.82 -21.53 26.94
C ARG A 26 42.75 -21.79 25.43
N GLN A 27 42.92 -23.04 24.99
CA GLN A 27 42.90 -23.41 23.56
C GLN A 27 41.46 -23.60 23.03
N GLU A 28 40.50 -24.03 23.86
CA GLU A 28 39.12 -24.27 23.42
C GLU A 28 38.31 -22.98 23.17
N ARG A 29 38.71 -21.86 23.79
CA ARG A 29 38.09 -20.54 23.56
C ARG A 29 38.53 -19.89 22.24
N GLN A 30 39.75 -20.17 21.77
CA GLN A 30 40.26 -19.62 20.51
C GLN A 30 39.73 -20.40 19.29
N ALA A 31 39.45 -21.71 19.43
CA ALA A 31 38.83 -22.51 18.37
C ALA A 31 37.33 -22.20 18.12
N ARG A 32 36.63 -21.63 19.11
CA ARG A 32 35.23 -21.16 18.94
C ARG A 32 35.12 -19.78 18.30
N GLN A 33 36.15 -18.94 18.39
CA GLN A 33 36.18 -17.62 17.75
C GLN A 33 36.58 -17.68 16.26
N SER A 34 37.33 -18.69 15.83
CA SER A 34 37.72 -18.86 14.41
C SER A 34 36.70 -19.62 13.54
N LYS A 35 35.72 -20.31 14.15
CA LYS A 35 34.61 -20.97 13.44
C LYS A 35 33.38 -20.08 13.17
N ALA A 36 33.37 -18.85 13.69
CA ALA A 36 32.28 -17.89 13.47
C ALA A 36 32.44 -17.01 12.21
N GLN A 37 33.50 -17.20 11.41
CA GLN A 37 33.82 -16.35 10.25
C GLN A 37 33.77 -17.08 8.89
N ARG A 38 32.97 -18.15 8.77
CA ARG A 38 32.71 -18.80 7.47
C ARG A 38 31.23 -19.10 7.32
N GLY A 39 30.43 -18.03 7.24
CA GLY A 39 29.11 -18.11 6.61
C GLY A 39 29.28 -18.40 5.12
N PRO A 40 28.29 -19.05 4.45
CA PRO A 40 28.37 -19.26 3.02
C PRO A 40 28.51 -17.90 2.34
N ALA A 41 29.53 -17.77 1.47
CA ALA A 41 29.67 -16.63 0.58
C ALA A 41 28.47 -16.66 -0.36
N ASN A 42 27.38 -16.05 0.08
CA ASN A 42 26.21 -15.85 -0.75
C ASN A 42 26.63 -14.94 -1.89
N VAL A 43 26.81 -15.59 -3.03
CA VAL A 43 26.88 -15.05 -4.39
C VAL A 43 25.54 -14.37 -4.67
N TRP A 44 25.32 -13.23 -4.05
CA TRP A 44 24.47 -12.19 -4.62
C TRP A 44 25.43 -11.23 -5.29
N ARG A 45 25.93 -11.65 -6.45
CA ARG A 45 26.27 -10.69 -7.50
C ARG A 45 25.02 -9.82 -7.61
N ARG A 46 25.06 -8.57 -7.12
CA ARG A 46 24.12 -7.56 -7.59
C ARG A 46 24.25 -7.64 -9.09
N GLN A 47 23.27 -8.23 -9.75
CA GLN A 47 23.05 -7.90 -11.15
C GLN A 47 22.91 -6.40 -11.11
N ASP A 48 23.85 -5.71 -11.76
CA ASP A 48 23.73 -4.30 -12.04
C ASP A 48 22.37 -4.16 -12.71
N ALA A 49 21.38 -3.72 -11.92
CA ALA A 49 20.07 -3.37 -12.42
C ALA A 49 20.37 -2.31 -13.48
N GLY A 50 20.02 -2.60 -14.73
CA GLY A 50 20.25 -1.74 -15.88
C GLY A 50 20.02 -0.29 -15.50
N ALA A 51 20.93 0.58 -15.96
CA ALA A 51 20.98 2.00 -15.59
C ALA A 51 19.57 2.55 -15.42
N LYS A 52 19.15 2.78 -14.16
CA LYS A 52 17.82 3.30 -13.87
C LYS A 52 17.69 4.62 -14.60
N GLU A 53 16.73 4.72 -15.51
CA GLU A 53 16.33 5.97 -16.13
C GLU A 53 16.28 7.05 -15.04
N SER A 54 16.99 8.16 -15.27
CA SER A 54 16.99 9.28 -14.33
C SER A 54 15.55 9.71 -14.08
N ALA A 55 15.23 10.14 -12.87
CA ALA A 55 13.92 10.72 -12.58
C ALA A 55 13.60 11.86 -13.58
N ASP A 56 14.61 12.61 -14.00
CA ASP A 56 14.50 13.70 -14.97
C ASP A 56 14.28 13.18 -16.40
N ASP A 57 14.90 12.07 -16.79
CA ASP A 57 14.71 11.46 -18.12
C ASP A 57 13.30 10.89 -18.27
N ALA A 58 12.81 10.21 -17.23
CA ALA A 58 11.44 9.71 -17.18
C ALA A 58 10.41 10.85 -17.21
N LEU A 59 10.71 11.98 -16.57
CA LEU A 59 9.87 13.18 -16.57
C LEU A 59 9.85 13.85 -17.96
N ALA A 60 11.00 13.98 -18.61
CA ALA A 60 11.12 14.53 -19.96
C ALA A 60 10.40 13.66 -21.00
N ARG A 61 10.48 12.33 -20.85
CA ARG A 61 9.78 11.38 -21.72
C ARG A 61 8.27 11.43 -21.50
N ALA A 62 7.81 11.52 -20.25
CA ALA A 62 6.39 11.70 -19.94
C ALA A 62 5.84 13.04 -20.46
N ALA A 63 6.62 14.12 -20.36
CA ALA A 63 6.23 15.45 -20.86
C ALA A 63 6.17 15.54 -22.39
N SER A 64 6.90 14.67 -23.10
CA SER A 64 6.93 14.62 -24.57
C SER A 64 6.08 13.50 -25.17
N ALA A 65 5.57 12.58 -24.34
CA ALA A 65 4.74 11.48 -24.80
C ALA A 65 3.39 11.97 -25.30
N THR A 66 3.08 11.69 -26.56
CA THR A 66 1.75 11.94 -27.17
C THR A 66 0.67 11.00 -26.62
N VAL A 67 1.09 9.96 -25.88
CA VAL A 67 0.25 8.89 -25.35
C VAL A 67 0.37 8.87 -23.84
N GLY A 68 -0.77 8.99 -23.15
CA GLY A 68 -0.86 8.93 -21.70
C GLY A 68 -0.81 7.51 -21.13
N PRO A 69 -0.89 7.37 -19.80
CA PRO A 69 -0.78 6.08 -19.13
C PRO A 69 -1.80 5.07 -19.65
N GLY A 70 -1.38 3.82 -19.86
CA GLY A 70 -2.22 2.74 -20.40
C GLY A 70 -2.39 2.76 -21.91
N GLY A 71 -1.67 3.63 -22.63
CA GLY A 71 -1.76 3.74 -24.08
C GLY A 71 -2.87 4.66 -24.59
N PHE A 72 -3.51 5.45 -23.71
CA PHE A 72 -4.64 6.31 -24.06
C PHE A 72 -4.18 7.72 -24.46
N VAL A 73 -4.72 8.25 -25.56
CA VAL A 73 -4.39 9.62 -26.02
C VAL A 73 -5.25 10.67 -25.33
N LYS A 74 -6.50 10.34 -25.01
CA LYS A 74 -7.43 11.25 -24.32
C LYS A 74 -7.96 10.61 -23.04
N LEU A 75 -8.20 11.43 -22.02
CA LEU A 75 -8.86 11.01 -20.77
C LEU A 75 -10.22 10.34 -21.02
N GLY A 76 -10.97 10.83 -22.01
CA GLY A 76 -12.28 10.29 -22.39
C GLY A 76 -12.23 8.88 -23.00
N ASP A 77 -11.06 8.43 -23.45
CA ASP A 77 -10.87 7.10 -24.03
C ASP A 77 -10.72 6.02 -22.95
N ILE A 78 -10.38 6.42 -21.71
CA ILE A 78 -10.26 5.51 -20.56
C ILE A 78 -11.67 5.04 -20.16
N PRO A 79 -12.00 3.74 -20.31
CA PRO A 79 -13.35 3.25 -20.03
C PRO A 79 -13.79 3.50 -18.58
N ALA A 80 -12.87 3.37 -17.63
CA ALA A 80 -13.12 3.64 -16.22
C ALA A 80 -13.55 5.09 -15.97
N TYR A 81 -12.97 6.05 -16.69
CA TYR A 81 -13.33 7.46 -16.58
C TYR A 81 -14.71 7.75 -17.17
N ARG A 82 -15.01 7.19 -18.34
CA ARG A 82 -16.32 7.36 -18.99
C ARG A 82 -17.45 6.81 -18.12
N LEU A 83 -17.32 5.56 -17.68
CA LEU A 83 -18.30 4.91 -16.81
C LEU A 83 -18.39 5.62 -15.45
N GLY A 84 -17.25 6.02 -14.87
CA GLY A 84 -17.21 6.80 -13.63
C GLY A 84 -17.92 8.16 -13.74
N ARG A 85 -17.83 8.84 -14.89
CA ARG A 85 -18.58 10.09 -15.13
C ARG A 85 -20.08 9.88 -15.19
N GLU A 86 -20.53 8.82 -15.85
CA GLU A 86 -21.95 8.46 -15.93
C GLU A 86 -22.49 8.13 -14.54
N LEU A 87 -21.74 7.32 -13.77
CA LEU A 87 -22.07 6.98 -12.38
C LEU A 87 -22.16 8.26 -11.53
N ARG A 88 -21.16 9.13 -11.60
CA ARG A 88 -21.15 10.41 -10.87
C ARG A 88 -22.40 11.23 -11.16
N ASN A 89 -22.81 11.34 -12.42
CA ASN A 89 -24.00 12.11 -12.78
C ASN A 89 -25.28 11.52 -12.17
N ARG A 90 -25.42 10.19 -12.13
CA ARG A 90 -26.56 9.54 -11.46
C ARG A 90 -26.52 9.73 -9.95
N LEU A 91 -25.36 9.57 -9.32
CA LEU A 91 -25.20 9.79 -7.88
C LEU A 91 -25.49 11.24 -7.47
N TYR A 92 -25.17 12.22 -8.32
CA TYR A 92 -25.54 13.62 -8.08
C TYR A 92 -27.05 13.83 -8.15
N ARG A 93 -27.76 13.15 -9.06
CA ARG A 93 -29.24 13.21 -9.12
C ARG A 93 -29.85 12.58 -7.87
N LEU A 94 -29.41 11.37 -7.50
CA LEU A 94 -29.84 10.72 -6.25
C LEU A 94 -29.58 11.61 -5.04
N ALA A 95 -28.36 12.13 -4.90
CA ALA A 95 -28.00 12.97 -3.77
C ALA A 95 -28.83 14.26 -3.69
N ASN A 96 -29.31 14.78 -4.82
CA ASN A 96 -30.19 15.95 -4.87
C ASN A 96 -31.66 15.62 -4.63
N SER A 97 -32.07 14.34 -4.72
CA SER A 97 -33.45 13.91 -4.44
C SER A 97 -33.66 13.44 -3.00
N LEU A 98 -32.60 13.32 -2.20
CA LEU A 98 -32.71 13.01 -0.77
C LEU A 98 -33.36 14.17 0.00
N ASP A 99 -34.17 13.82 0.99
CA ASP A 99 -34.90 14.77 1.85
C ASP A 99 -33.96 15.74 2.61
N GLU A 100 -34.50 16.89 3.01
CA GLU A 100 -33.70 17.97 3.62
C GLU A 100 -33.03 17.58 4.94
N ASP A 101 -33.63 16.66 5.70
CA ASP A 101 -33.15 16.24 7.03
C ASP A 101 -31.83 15.44 6.95
N GLU A 102 -31.54 14.77 5.83
CA GLU A 102 -30.36 13.90 5.63
C GLU A 102 -29.41 14.41 4.53
N ARG A 103 -29.80 15.51 3.85
CA ARG A 103 -29.01 16.27 2.89
C ARG A 103 -27.62 16.72 3.38
N PRO A 104 -27.37 17.05 4.66
CA PRO A 104 -26.04 17.48 5.07
C PRO A 104 -25.01 16.35 5.11
N ASN A 105 -25.44 15.11 5.41
CA ASN A 105 -24.52 14.02 5.72
C ASN A 105 -24.33 13.07 4.53
N LEU A 106 -25.39 12.40 4.08
CA LEU A 106 -25.28 11.36 3.06
C LEU A 106 -25.09 11.94 1.65
N CYS A 107 -25.81 13.01 1.32
CA CYS A 107 -25.69 13.69 0.03
C CYS A 107 -24.28 14.27 -0.19
N ALA A 108 -23.68 14.89 0.84
CA ALA A 108 -22.32 15.42 0.75
C ALA A 108 -21.28 14.30 0.53
N ARG A 109 -21.38 13.20 1.30
CA ARG A 109 -20.48 12.04 1.17
C ARG A 109 -20.59 11.37 -0.20
N LEU A 110 -21.80 11.16 -0.70
CA LEU A 110 -22.04 10.61 -2.05
C LEU A 110 -21.42 11.49 -3.14
N LYS A 111 -21.67 12.81 -3.10
CA LYS A 111 -21.11 13.75 -4.09
C LYS A 111 -19.58 13.80 -4.02
N GLN A 112 -19.02 13.80 -2.82
CA GLN A 112 -17.57 13.79 -2.61
C GLN A 112 -16.93 12.51 -3.18
N ALA A 113 -17.45 11.34 -2.81
CA ALA A 113 -16.92 10.07 -3.30
C ALA A 113 -17.06 9.94 -4.82
N ALA A 114 -18.22 10.34 -5.38
CA ALA A 114 -18.45 10.35 -6.82
C ALA A 114 -17.51 11.31 -7.57
N THR A 115 -17.20 12.47 -6.99
CA THR A 115 -16.24 13.41 -7.56
C THR A 115 -14.83 12.83 -7.55
N ALA A 116 -14.43 12.22 -6.43
CA ALA A 116 -13.12 11.60 -6.27
C ALA A 116 -12.85 10.57 -7.38
N VAL A 117 -13.80 9.69 -7.71
CA VAL A 117 -13.67 8.71 -8.81
C VAL A 117 -13.18 9.38 -10.11
N THR A 118 -13.84 10.45 -10.53
CA THR A 118 -13.46 11.12 -11.79
C THR A 118 -12.23 12.03 -11.66
N ALA A 119 -12.04 12.66 -10.50
CA ALA A 119 -10.95 13.59 -10.24
C ALA A 119 -9.60 12.86 -10.13
N SER A 120 -9.55 11.72 -9.43
CA SER A 120 -8.34 10.93 -9.28
C SER A 120 -7.89 10.37 -10.64
N LEU A 121 -8.80 9.80 -11.44
CA LEU A 121 -8.47 9.33 -12.80
C LEU A 121 -7.95 10.47 -13.70
N ALA A 122 -8.57 11.64 -13.65
CA ALA A 122 -8.12 12.81 -14.41
C ALA A 122 -6.73 13.28 -13.98
N ALA A 123 -6.47 13.35 -12.67
CA ALA A 123 -5.17 13.71 -12.13
C ALA A 123 -4.10 12.69 -12.53
N GLY A 124 -4.39 11.39 -12.40
CA GLY A 124 -3.46 10.33 -12.79
C GLY A 124 -3.11 10.36 -14.28
N PHE A 125 -4.09 10.64 -15.13
CA PHE A 125 -3.87 10.84 -16.57
C PHE A 125 -3.02 12.08 -16.86
N GLY A 126 -3.33 13.22 -16.23
CA GLY A 126 -2.63 14.49 -16.45
C GLY A 126 -1.21 14.53 -15.89
N GLU A 127 -0.95 13.83 -14.77
CA GLU A 127 0.39 13.70 -14.19
C GLU A 127 1.31 12.82 -15.04
N GLY A 128 0.76 11.92 -15.88
CA GLY A 128 1.52 11.18 -16.90
C GLY A 128 2.47 10.08 -16.41
N THR A 129 2.74 9.97 -15.11
CA THR A 129 3.65 8.94 -14.58
C THR A 129 2.93 7.63 -14.26
N PHE A 130 3.61 6.50 -14.45
CA PHE A 130 3.06 5.19 -14.07
C PHE A 130 2.69 5.13 -12.59
N ARG A 131 3.55 5.67 -11.71
CA ARG A 131 3.32 5.68 -10.26
C ARG A 131 2.06 6.45 -9.89
N SER A 132 1.87 7.65 -10.43
CA SER A 132 0.68 8.46 -10.17
C SER A 132 -0.56 7.79 -10.74
N ALA A 133 -0.53 7.30 -11.98
CA ALA A 133 -1.65 6.60 -12.61
C ALA A 133 -2.15 5.41 -11.76
N VAL A 134 -1.23 4.56 -11.27
CA VAL A 134 -1.58 3.43 -10.38
C VAL A 134 -2.14 3.92 -9.05
N SER A 135 -1.47 4.89 -8.40
CA SER A 135 -1.93 5.43 -7.11
C SER A 135 -3.34 5.99 -7.21
N ARG A 136 -3.62 6.75 -8.28
CA ARG A 136 -4.92 7.38 -8.52
C ARG A 136 -6.00 6.39 -8.91
N ALA A 137 -5.67 5.33 -9.64
CA ALA A 137 -6.62 4.25 -9.92
C ALA A 137 -6.96 3.44 -8.66
N LEU A 138 -6.02 3.28 -7.71
CA LEU A 138 -6.32 2.71 -6.39
C LEU A 138 -7.20 3.63 -5.53
N GLU A 139 -6.94 4.94 -5.54
CA GLU A 139 -7.78 5.95 -4.90
C GLU A 139 -9.22 5.92 -5.45
N THR A 140 -9.34 5.84 -6.78
CA THR A 140 -10.63 5.67 -7.49
C THR A 140 -11.36 4.42 -7.00
N ARG A 141 -10.65 3.28 -6.91
CA ARG A 141 -11.23 2.03 -6.41
C ARG A 141 -11.71 2.14 -4.96
N GLY A 142 -10.95 2.80 -4.09
CA GLY A 142 -11.38 3.08 -2.72
C GLY A 142 -12.66 3.92 -2.66
N ALA A 143 -12.75 4.96 -3.49
CA ALA A 143 -13.95 5.79 -3.59
C ALA A 143 -15.18 5.01 -4.08
N LEU A 144 -15.01 4.06 -5.00
CA LEU A 144 -16.10 3.20 -5.48
C LEU A 144 -16.66 2.30 -4.36
N TYR A 145 -15.80 1.72 -3.52
CA TYR A 145 -16.26 0.95 -2.37
C TYR A 145 -16.96 1.82 -1.31
N ALA A 146 -16.50 3.06 -1.11
CA ALA A 146 -17.23 4.01 -0.26
C ALA A 146 -18.61 4.35 -0.84
N ILE A 147 -18.76 4.46 -2.17
CA ILE A 147 -20.06 4.63 -2.81
C ILE A 147 -20.97 3.43 -2.55
N GLN A 148 -20.47 2.18 -2.66
CA GLN A 148 -21.28 1.00 -2.35
C GLN A 148 -21.80 1.02 -0.91
N ASP A 149 -20.95 1.38 0.05
CA ASP A 149 -21.33 1.56 1.45
C ASP A 149 -22.42 2.63 1.62
N HIS A 150 -22.27 3.79 0.97
CA HIS A 150 -23.25 4.88 1.07
C HIS A 150 -24.59 4.52 0.40
N LEU A 151 -24.58 3.79 -0.71
CA LEU A 151 -25.79 3.27 -1.35
C LEU A 151 -26.49 2.23 -0.47
N ARG A 152 -25.72 1.37 0.21
CA ARG A 152 -26.24 0.41 1.17
C ARG A 152 -26.89 1.13 2.36
N GLN A 153 -26.21 2.13 2.92
CA GLN A 153 -26.75 2.98 3.98
C GLN A 153 -28.07 3.66 3.55
N ALA A 154 -28.13 4.19 2.32
CA ALA A 154 -29.35 4.81 1.79
C ALA A 154 -30.52 3.81 1.70
N ALA A 155 -30.25 2.58 1.26
CA ALA A 155 -31.26 1.52 1.17
C ALA A 155 -31.73 1.06 2.56
N ASP A 156 -30.80 0.86 3.51
CA ASP A 156 -31.13 0.44 4.88
C ASP A 156 -31.98 1.49 5.62
N LEU A 157 -31.81 2.78 5.29
CA LEU A 157 -32.64 3.88 5.79
C LEU A 157 -33.97 4.08 5.02
N GLY A 158 -34.25 3.26 4.01
CA GLY A 158 -35.46 3.37 3.19
C GLY A 158 -35.49 4.57 2.26
N MET A 159 -34.36 5.24 2.04
CA MET A 159 -34.24 6.41 1.15
C MET A 159 -34.06 6.02 -0.33
N LEU A 160 -33.73 4.75 -0.58
CA LEU A 160 -33.48 4.21 -1.90
C LEU A 160 -34.30 2.93 -2.08
N GLY A 161 -35.12 2.89 -3.13
CA GLY A 161 -35.88 1.69 -3.47
C GLY A 161 -34.96 0.55 -3.94
N GLU A 162 -35.38 -0.69 -3.73
CA GLU A 162 -34.59 -1.89 -4.07
C GLU A 162 -34.14 -1.89 -5.54
N ASP A 163 -35.03 -1.61 -6.48
CA ASP A 163 -34.70 -1.59 -7.91
C ASP A 163 -33.64 -0.53 -8.26
N GLU A 164 -33.74 0.65 -7.65
CA GLU A 164 -32.77 1.73 -7.88
C GLU A 164 -31.43 1.43 -7.22
N TRP A 165 -31.44 0.85 -6.02
CA TRP A 165 -30.24 0.37 -5.33
C TRP A 165 -29.50 -0.68 -6.15
N GLN A 166 -30.20 -1.68 -6.66
CA GLN A 166 -29.62 -2.72 -7.50
C GLN A 166 -29.03 -2.14 -8.79
N ALA A 167 -29.77 -1.24 -9.46
CA ALA A 167 -29.31 -0.61 -10.69
C ALA A 167 -28.08 0.29 -10.50
N LEU A 168 -27.98 1.00 -9.36
CA LEU A 168 -26.80 1.80 -9.04
C LEU A 168 -25.63 0.93 -8.60
N SER A 169 -25.87 -0.12 -7.81
CA SER A 169 -24.84 -1.04 -7.35
C SER A 169 -24.20 -1.79 -8.53
N ALA A 170 -25.00 -2.28 -9.47
CA ALA A 170 -24.50 -2.89 -10.70
C ALA A 170 -23.62 -1.93 -11.51
N GLN A 171 -24.02 -0.66 -11.61
CA GLN A 171 -23.19 0.33 -12.29
C GLN A 171 -21.87 0.59 -11.53
N VAL A 172 -21.89 0.63 -10.20
CA VAL A 172 -20.66 0.74 -9.41
C VAL A 172 -19.72 -0.45 -9.69
N ASP A 173 -20.26 -1.67 -9.75
CA ASP A 173 -19.48 -2.87 -10.08
C ASP A 173 -18.86 -2.80 -11.48
N ASP A 174 -19.59 -2.26 -12.46
CA ASP A 174 -19.06 -2.00 -13.81
C ASP A 174 -17.87 -1.02 -13.78
N VAL A 175 -17.96 0.05 -12.98
CA VAL A 175 -16.83 0.99 -12.82
C VAL A 175 -15.67 0.34 -12.08
N ILE A 176 -15.92 -0.50 -11.07
CA ILE A 176 -14.88 -1.25 -10.35
C ILE A 176 -14.14 -2.17 -11.31
N LYS A 177 -14.88 -2.95 -12.10
CA LYS A 177 -14.33 -3.85 -13.11
C LYS A 177 -13.45 -3.07 -14.10
N SER A 178 -13.97 -1.98 -14.64
CA SER A 178 -13.23 -1.14 -15.59
C SER A 178 -11.98 -0.50 -14.98
N THR A 179 -12.04 -0.09 -13.71
CA THR A 179 -10.88 0.43 -12.96
C THR A 179 -9.82 -0.65 -12.76
N ASN A 180 -10.22 -1.89 -12.46
CA ASN A 180 -9.30 -3.02 -12.32
C ASN A 180 -8.67 -3.40 -13.67
N GLU A 181 -9.42 -3.35 -14.76
CA GLU A 181 -8.89 -3.54 -16.13
C GLU A 181 -7.84 -2.46 -16.47
N TYR A 182 -8.12 -1.20 -16.13
CA TYR A 182 -7.17 -0.10 -16.29
C TYR A 182 -5.89 -0.31 -15.46
N LEU A 183 -6.01 -0.69 -14.18
CA LEU A 183 -4.86 -1.07 -13.36
C LEU A 183 -4.04 -2.20 -14.01
N GLY A 184 -4.71 -3.24 -14.52
CA GLY A 184 -4.06 -4.35 -15.21
C GLY A 184 -3.37 -3.94 -16.52
N LEU A 185 -3.90 -2.95 -17.24
CA LEU A 185 -3.25 -2.35 -18.41
C LEU A 185 -1.97 -1.62 -18.00
N LEU A 186 -2.03 -0.75 -17.00
CA LEU A 186 -0.87 0.00 -16.50
C LEU A 186 0.26 -0.95 -16.09
N VAL A 187 -0.04 -2.00 -15.32
CA VAL A 187 0.98 -2.96 -14.85
C VAL A 187 1.64 -3.70 -16.01
N ARG A 188 0.86 -4.11 -17.02
CA ARG A 188 1.39 -4.78 -18.23
C ARG A 188 2.28 -3.85 -19.04
N GLU A 189 1.91 -2.58 -19.18
CA GLU A 189 2.71 -1.57 -19.86
C GLU A 189 4.06 -1.37 -19.17
N ARG A 190 4.08 -1.22 -17.84
CA ARG A 190 5.33 -1.13 -17.06
C ARG A 190 6.24 -2.34 -17.29
N ASN A 191 5.68 -3.56 -17.22
CA ASN A 191 6.47 -4.78 -17.42
C ASN A 191 7.10 -4.80 -18.82
N ARG A 192 6.31 -4.49 -19.86
CA ARG A 192 6.81 -4.43 -21.24
C ARG A 192 7.98 -3.46 -21.38
N LEU A 193 7.86 -2.27 -20.79
CA LEU A 193 8.94 -1.26 -20.81
C LEU A 193 10.17 -1.70 -20.02
N SER A 194 9.98 -2.47 -18.93
CA SER A 194 11.10 -2.98 -18.11
C SER A 194 11.84 -4.13 -18.80
N ASP A 195 11.13 -4.95 -19.59
CA ASP A 195 11.72 -6.09 -20.33
C ASP A 195 12.47 -5.64 -21.59
N GLN A 196 12.27 -4.39 -22.03
CA GLN A 196 12.89 -3.78 -23.20
C GLN A 196 14.12 -2.91 -22.87
N ALA A 197 14.38 -2.64 -21.59
CA ALA A 197 15.47 -1.80 -21.08
C ALA A 197 16.62 -2.65 -20.52
#